data_AF-A0A7Y2X492-F1
#
_entry.id   AF-A0A7Y2X492-F1
#
_cell.length_a   1.000
_cell.length_b   1.000
_cell.length_c   1.000
_cell.angle_alpha   90.00
_cell.angle_beta   90.00
_cell.angle_gamma   90.00
#
_symmetry.space_group_name_H-M   'P 1'
#
loop_
_entity.id
_entity.type
_entity.pdbx_description
1 polymer ?
#
loop_
_entity_poly.entity_id
_entity_poly.type
_entity_poly.pdbx_seq_one_letter_code
_entity_poly.pdbx_strand_id
1 'polypeptide(L)'
;MIIYNVTINIDKTAQEGWLQWMKTIHIPDMLATGKFSEAKMSRVMVDEEMGGVTYSVQYTAKNKTMLRQYYEEDAARLRQDAVDRFGEQFVAFRTELEVIDIQNTELRTATENLFVYGTLLEADVRQMVFTREIEGRKDALPGYRIHKNKVAGLYPSVEITHSHKDKVTGEVVVVSSGDLLRADQYEGEAYMRIRARLDSGTEAWVYLEKPVEKKRNS
;
A
#
# COMPACT_ATOMS: atom_id res chain seq x y z
N MET A 1 4.95 23.78 -4.13
CA MET A 1 3.50 23.46 -4.19
C MET A 1 2.80 24.19 -3.06
N ILE A 2 1.53 24.55 -3.20
CA ILE A 2 0.82 25.34 -2.19
C ILE A 2 -0.42 24.60 -1.74
N ILE A 3 -0.68 24.60 -0.44
CA ILE A 3 -1.93 24.11 0.13
C ILE A 3 -2.78 25.31 0.51
N TYR A 4 -3.98 25.37 -0.05
CA TYR A 4 -5.06 26.21 0.44
C TYR A 4 -5.87 25.41 1.47
N ASN A 5 -5.67 25.71 2.75
CA ASN A 5 -6.35 25.05 3.84
C ASN A 5 -7.58 25.85 4.27
N VAL A 6 -8.70 25.15 4.42
CA VAL A 6 -9.94 25.68 4.97
C VAL A 6 -10.27 24.87 6.22
N THR A 7 -10.27 25.51 7.38
CA THR A 7 -10.76 24.94 8.63
C THR A 7 -12.21 25.35 8.81
N ILE A 8 -13.12 24.40 8.95
CA ILE A 8 -14.56 24.63 9.09
C ILE A 8 -15.03 24.06 10.42
N ASN A 9 -15.67 24.89 11.24
CA ASN A 9 -16.51 24.42 12.34
C ASN A 9 -17.97 24.43 11.85
N ILE A 10 -18.66 23.31 12.00
CA ILE A 10 -20.06 23.12 11.58
C ILE A 10 -20.89 22.66 12.78
N ASP A 11 -22.08 23.24 12.95
CA ASP A 11 -23.04 22.81 13.96
C ASP A 11 -23.41 21.32 13.79
N LYS A 12 -23.55 20.59 14.90
CA LYS A 12 -23.85 19.14 14.89
C LYS A 12 -25.15 18.80 14.14
N THR A 13 -26.14 19.70 14.15
CA THR A 13 -27.43 19.52 13.47
C THR A 13 -27.32 19.62 11.95
N ALA A 14 -26.37 20.42 11.45
CA ALA A 14 -26.13 20.61 10.02
C ALA A 14 -25.02 19.69 9.47
N GLN A 15 -24.23 19.06 10.36
CA GLN A 15 -23.04 18.30 10.02
C GLN A 15 -23.26 17.24 8.94
N GLU A 16 -24.33 16.43 9.03
CA GLU A 16 -24.55 15.32 8.10
C GLU A 16 -24.83 15.83 6.68
N GLY A 17 -25.75 16.79 6.55
CA GLY A 17 -26.07 17.42 5.26
C GLY A 17 -24.88 18.18 4.68
N TRP A 18 -24.15 18.91 5.54
CA TRP A 18 -22.94 19.61 5.14
C TRP A 18 -21.85 18.66 4.65
N LEU A 19 -21.60 17.56 5.36
CA LEU A 19 -20.60 16.57 4.98
C LEU A 19 -20.94 15.89 3.64
N GLN A 20 -22.22 15.59 3.42
CA GLN A 20 -22.70 15.04 2.16
C GLN A 20 -22.49 16.03 1.01
N TRP A 21 -22.89 17.29 1.20
CA TRP A 21 -22.71 18.35 0.19
C TRP A 21 -21.23 18.62 -0.10
N MET A 22 -20.37 18.65 0.91
CA MET A 22 -18.93 18.81 0.74
C MET A 22 -18.34 17.73 -0.16
N LYS A 23 -18.69 16.46 0.07
CA LYS A 23 -18.17 15.31 -0.68
C LYS A 23 -18.73 15.21 -2.10
N THR A 24 -19.99 15.58 -2.30
CA THR A 24 -20.71 15.32 -3.56
C THR A 24 -20.78 16.52 -4.49
N ILE A 25 -20.68 17.74 -3.95
CA ILE A 25 -20.84 18.99 -4.71
C ILE A 25 -19.61 19.90 -4.54
N HIS A 26 -19.34 20.38 -3.32
CA HIS A 26 -18.38 21.47 -3.13
C HIS A 26 -16.93 21.10 -3.47
N ILE A 27 -16.41 19.98 -2.95
CA ILE A 27 -15.05 19.52 -3.26
C ILE A 27 -14.92 19.19 -4.76
N PRO A 28 -15.85 18.45 -5.38
CA PRO A 28 -15.86 18.26 -6.83
C PRO A 28 -15.85 19.58 -7.62
N ASP A 29 -16.66 20.57 -7.26
CA ASP A 29 -16.70 21.88 -7.93
C ASP A 29 -15.38 22.64 -7.78
N MET A 30 -14.76 22.59 -6.59
CA MET A 30 -13.44 23.15 -6.34
C MET A 30 -12.38 22.53 -7.26
N LEU A 31 -12.39 21.20 -7.43
CA LEU A 31 -11.47 20.50 -8.32
C LEU A 31 -11.78 20.76 -9.81
N ALA A 32 -13.06 20.88 -10.16
CA ALA A 32 -13.50 21.14 -11.54
C ALA A 32 -13.05 22.52 -12.07
N THR A 33 -12.67 23.46 -11.19
CA THR A 33 -12.03 24.72 -11.60
C THR A 33 -10.71 24.51 -12.36
N GLY A 34 -10.07 23.34 -12.22
CA GLY A 34 -8.75 23.02 -12.77
C GLY A 34 -7.59 23.69 -12.04
N LYS A 35 -7.86 24.38 -10.92
CA LYS A 35 -6.86 25.16 -10.17
C LYS A 35 -6.20 24.37 -9.04
N PHE A 36 -6.83 23.27 -8.65
CA PHE A 36 -6.35 22.34 -7.64
C PHE A 36 -6.21 20.93 -8.22
N SER A 37 -5.13 20.24 -7.85
CA SER A 37 -4.86 18.86 -8.30
C SER A 37 -5.36 17.79 -7.33
N GLU A 38 -5.59 18.17 -6.08
CA GLU A 38 -5.94 17.25 -5.00
C GLU A 38 -6.75 17.99 -3.94
N ALA A 39 -7.66 17.26 -3.28
CA ALA A 39 -8.36 17.71 -2.08
C ALA A 39 -8.27 16.63 -1.00
N LYS A 40 -7.92 17.03 0.22
CA LYS A 40 -7.90 16.16 1.40
C LYS A 40 -8.81 16.73 2.48
N MET A 41 -9.89 16.03 2.79
CA MET A 41 -10.80 16.37 3.88
C MET A 41 -10.51 15.50 5.10
N SER A 42 -10.29 16.15 6.25
CA SER A 42 -9.98 15.51 7.54
C SER A 42 -10.88 16.08 8.63
N ARG A 43 -11.21 15.26 9.64
CA ARG A 43 -11.92 15.70 10.84
C ARG A 43 -10.92 15.93 11.97
N VAL A 44 -11.07 17.01 12.71
CA VAL A 44 -10.32 17.24 13.96
C VAL A 44 -10.91 16.33 15.04
N MET A 45 -10.06 15.54 15.70
CA MET A 45 -10.48 14.51 16.66
C MET A 45 -10.56 15.01 18.11
N VAL A 46 -10.51 16.33 18.31
CA VAL A 46 -10.66 16.95 19.62
C VAL A 46 -12.14 17.10 19.93
N ASP A 47 -12.56 16.74 21.13
CA ASP A 47 -13.93 16.95 21.59
C ASP A 47 -14.09 18.43 21.98
N GLU A 48 -14.85 19.18 21.19
CA GLU A 48 -15.07 20.60 21.44
C GLU A 48 -16.23 20.80 22.42
N GLU A 49 -15.92 21.32 23.62
CA GLU A 49 -16.90 21.60 24.67
C GLU A 49 -17.95 22.66 24.24
N MET A 50 -17.60 23.54 23.30
CA MET A 50 -18.43 24.66 22.85
C MET A 50 -19.39 24.32 21.69
N GLY A 51 -19.55 23.04 21.35
CA GLY A 51 -20.49 22.59 20.32
C GLY A 51 -19.94 22.70 18.89
N GLY A 52 -20.52 21.90 18.00
CA GLY A 52 -20.04 21.75 16.62
C GLY A 52 -19.01 20.64 16.42
N VAL A 53 -18.57 20.46 15.17
CA VAL A 53 -17.49 19.56 14.76
C VAL A 53 -16.57 20.28 13.79
N THR A 54 -15.26 20.18 14.02
CA THR A 54 -14.27 20.85 13.18
C THR A 54 -13.67 19.92 12.13
N TYR A 55 -13.58 20.42 10.90
CA TYR A 55 -12.96 19.77 9.75
C TYR A 55 -11.88 20.66 9.16
N SER A 56 -10.87 20.04 8.54
CA SER A 56 -9.87 20.70 7.71
C SER A 56 -9.98 20.13 6.30
N VAL A 57 -10.07 21.02 5.31
CA VAL A 57 -10.04 20.67 3.89
C VAL A 57 -8.85 21.36 3.26
N GLN A 58 -7.94 20.57 2.72
CA GLN A 58 -6.72 21.02 2.09
C GLN A 58 -6.82 20.84 0.59
N TYR A 59 -6.65 21.91 -0.17
CA TYR A 59 -6.61 21.88 -1.63
C TYR A 59 -5.21 22.19 -2.13
N THR A 60 -4.69 21.31 -2.97
CA THR A 60 -3.32 21.42 -3.48
C THR A 60 -3.29 22.19 -4.80
N ALA A 61 -2.66 23.36 -4.80
CA ALA A 61 -2.40 24.17 -5.99
C ALA A 61 -0.94 24.03 -6.44
N LYS A 62 -0.73 24.01 -7.76
CA LYS A 62 0.62 23.87 -8.35
C LYS A 62 1.56 25.01 -7.93
N ASN A 63 1.06 26.24 -7.91
CA ASN A 63 1.82 27.47 -7.61
C ASN A 63 0.90 28.62 -7.18
N LYS A 64 1.49 29.77 -6.81
CA LYS A 64 0.75 30.98 -6.36
C LYS A 64 -0.19 31.53 -7.43
N THR A 65 0.18 31.41 -8.71
CA THR A 65 -0.62 31.92 -9.83
C THR A 65 -1.96 31.18 -9.91
N MET A 66 -1.96 29.85 -9.83
CA MET A 66 -3.21 29.07 -9.84
C MET A 66 -4.11 29.42 -8.65
N LEU A 67 -3.53 29.59 -7.46
CA LEU A 67 -4.28 29.99 -6.27
C LEU A 67 -4.88 31.40 -6.41
N ARG A 68 -4.13 32.32 -7.02
CA ARG A 68 -4.62 33.68 -7.30
C ARG A 68 -5.79 33.67 -8.27
N GLN A 69 -5.69 32.92 -9.37
CA GLN A 69 -6.79 32.75 -10.32
C GLN A 69 -8.04 32.19 -9.64
N TYR A 70 -7.88 31.27 -8.68
CA TYR A 70 -9.02 30.77 -7.90
C TYR A 70 -9.69 31.89 -7.10
N TYR A 71 -8.91 32.77 -6.45
CA TYR A 71 -9.48 33.90 -5.73
C TYR A 71 -10.21 34.89 -6.63
N GLU A 72 -9.67 35.16 -7.81
CA GLU A 72 -10.22 36.14 -8.75
C GLU A 72 -11.45 35.63 -9.51
N GLU A 73 -11.50 34.35 -9.86
CA GLU A 73 -12.52 33.80 -10.77
C GLU A 73 -13.63 33.01 -10.05
N ASP A 74 -13.32 32.30 -8.97
CA ASP A 74 -14.22 31.27 -8.41
C ASP A 74 -14.57 31.45 -6.95
N ALA A 75 -13.63 31.97 -6.15
CA ALA A 75 -13.73 31.91 -4.69
C ALA A 75 -14.97 32.63 -4.15
N ALA A 76 -15.37 33.75 -4.72
CA ALA A 76 -16.58 34.47 -4.29
C ALA A 76 -17.84 33.61 -4.47
N ARG A 77 -18.04 33.05 -5.67
CA ARG A 77 -19.18 32.19 -6.01
C ARG A 77 -19.23 30.94 -5.15
N LEU A 78 -18.12 30.21 -5.02
CA LEU A 78 -18.06 28.95 -4.28
C LEU A 78 -18.21 29.15 -2.77
N ARG A 79 -17.75 30.28 -2.23
CA ARG A 79 -17.98 30.64 -0.82
C ARG A 79 -19.43 31.03 -0.58
N GLN A 80 -20.04 31.76 -1.50
CA GLN A 80 -21.44 32.18 -1.38
C GLN A 80 -22.38 30.98 -1.38
N ASP A 81 -22.15 29.97 -2.24
CA ASP A 81 -22.97 28.74 -2.25
C ASP A 81 -22.95 28.00 -0.90
N ALA A 82 -21.83 28.06 -0.15
CA ALA A 82 -21.78 27.53 1.21
C ALA A 82 -22.66 28.34 2.19
N VAL A 83 -22.60 29.68 2.09
CA VAL A 83 -23.40 30.59 2.92
C VAL A 83 -24.88 30.45 2.62
N ASP A 84 -25.27 30.35 1.36
CA ASP A 84 -26.66 30.22 0.95
C ASP A 84 -27.30 28.92 1.47
N ARG A 85 -26.50 27.86 1.65
CA ARG A 85 -26.96 26.54 2.11
C ARG A 85 -26.96 26.37 3.61
N PHE A 86 -25.95 26.89 4.30
CA PHE A 86 -25.72 26.59 5.73
C PHE A 86 -25.75 27.83 6.62
N GLY A 87 -25.82 29.03 6.05
CA GLY A 87 -25.98 30.29 6.77
C GLY A 87 -24.97 30.44 7.92
N GLU A 88 -25.50 30.70 9.11
CA GLU A 88 -24.72 30.89 10.34
C GLU A 88 -24.29 29.58 11.02
N GLN A 89 -24.72 28.43 10.51
CA GLN A 89 -24.42 27.13 11.12
C GLN A 89 -22.98 26.65 10.87
N PHE A 90 -22.22 27.37 10.05
CA PHE A 90 -20.81 27.07 9.78
C PHE A 90 -19.94 28.32 9.89
N VAL A 91 -18.71 28.13 10.35
CA VAL A 91 -17.67 29.16 10.37
C VAL A 91 -16.42 28.59 9.70
N ALA A 92 -15.82 29.34 8.78
CA ALA A 92 -14.65 28.88 8.03
C ALA A 92 -13.47 29.85 8.14
N PHE A 93 -12.30 29.31 8.48
CA PHE A 93 -11.02 30.01 8.51
C PHE A 93 -10.11 29.48 7.40
N ARG A 94 -9.34 30.35 6.75
CA ARG A 94 -8.51 29.96 5.60
C ARG A 94 -7.06 30.36 5.80
N THR A 95 -6.17 29.45 5.42
CA THR A 95 -4.72 29.64 5.49
C THR A 95 -4.05 29.11 4.23
N GLU A 96 -2.92 29.73 3.89
CA GLU A 96 -2.06 29.27 2.81
C GLU A 96 -0.80 28.67 3.40
N LEU A 97 -0.43 27.48 2.93
CA LEU A 97 0.74 26.76 3.40
C LEU A 97 1.63 26.46 2.20
N GLU A 98 2.93 26.68 2.35
CA GLU A 98 3.92 26.21 1.39
C GLU A 98 4.37 24.80 1.77
N VAL A 99 4.33 23.88 0.80
CA VAL A 99 4.85 22.53 0.99
C VAL A 99 6.37 22.59 0.86
N ILE A 100 7.06 22.40 1.99
CA ILE A 100 8.53 22.37 2.05
C ILE A 100 9.07 20.99 1.73
N ASP A 101 8.44 19.93 2.24
CA ASP A 101 8.84 18.55 2.04
C ASP A 101 7.64 17.61 2.20
N ILE A 102 7.66 16.46 1.50
CA ILE A 102 6.70 15.37 1.66
C ILE A 102 7.49 14.07 1.76
N GLN A 103 7.44 13.43 2.93
CA GLN A 103 8.03 12.11 3.15
C GLN A 103 6.91 11.07 3.20
N ASN A 104 6.91 10.17 2.22
CA ASN A 104 6.03 9.01 2.22
C ASN A 104 6.88 7.76 2.52
N THR A 105 6.37 6.90 3.38
CA THR A 105 6.92 5.55 3.57
C THR A 105 5.86 4.55 3.17
N GLU A 106 6.23 3.53 2.40
CA GLU A 106 5.32 2.41 2.16
C GLU A 106 5.16 1.63 3.46
N LEU A 107 3.94 1.59 3.98
CA LEU A 107 3.59 0.62 5.02
C LEU A 107 3.75 -0.77 4.40
N ARG A 108 4.82 -1.47 4.81
CA ARG A 108 5.11 -2.84 4.38
C ARG A 108 4.01 -3.75 4.91
N THR A 109 2.95 -3.95 4.13
CA THR A 109 1.94 -4.96 4.44
C THR A 109 2.50 -6.31 3.99
N ALA A 110 2.64 -7.24 4.93
CA ALA A 110 3.02 -8.61 4.61
C ALA A 110 1.76 -9.34 4.12
N THR A 111 1.61 -9.47 2.80
CA THR A 111 0.39 -9.98 2.15
C THR A 111 0.61 -11.27 1.38
N GLU A 112 1.86 -11.68 1.18
CA GLU A 112 2.21 -12.81 0.33
C GLU A 112 2.73 -13.98 1.17
N ASN A 113 2.26 -15.19 0.86
CA ASN A 113 2.82 -16.40 1.45
C ASN A 113 4.01 -16.86 0.60
N LEU A 114 5.16 -17.09 1.24
CA LEU A 114 6.34 -17.69 0.61
C LEU A 114 6.67 -18.99 1.33
N PHE A 115 6.70 -20.10 0.59
CA PHE A 115 7.11 -21.39 1.11
C PHE A 115 8.62 -21.56 0.93
N VAL A 116 9.32 -21.76 2.05
CA VAL A 116 10.76 -21.96 2.12
C VAL A 116 11.07 -23.39 2.55
N TYR A 117 12.00 -24.03 1.86
CA TYR A 117 12.37 -25.43 2.10
C TYR A 117 13.88 -25.68 2.06
N GLY A 118 14.68 -24.63 1.80
CA GLY A 118 16.13 -24.68 1.66
C GLY A 118 16.85 -23.78 2.66
N THR A 119 17.86 -23.02 2.23
CA THR A 119 18.68 -22.15 3.09
C THR A 119 17.88 -21.08 3.84
N LEU A 120 16.74 -20.64 3.29
CA LEU A 120 15.81 -19.72 3.95
C LEU A 120 15.05 -20.32 5.16
N LEU A 121 15.24 -21.62 5.46
CA LEU A 121 14.83 -22.21 6.74
C LEU A 121 15.74 -21.78 7.89
N GLU A 122 16.99 -21.39 7.61
CA GLU A 122 17.93 -20.93 8.64
C GLU A 122 17.60 -19.49 9.05
N ALA A 123 17.40 -19.27 10.35
CA ALA A 123 16.96 -17.98 10.90
C ALA A 123 17.93 -16.83 10.55
N ASP A 124 19.23 -17.08 10.60
CA ASP A 124 20.26 -16.07 10.29
C ASP A 124 20.22 -15.64 8.81
N VAL A 125 20.06 -16.61 7.90
CA VAL A 125 19.91 -16.33 6.45
C VAL A 125 18.62 -15.57 6.20
N ARG A 126 17.52 -15.97 6.85
CA ARG A 126 16.22 -15.29 6.76
C ARG A 126 16.31 -13.83 7.22
N GLN A 127 16.98 -13.58 8.34
CA GLN A 127 17.18 -12.22 8.86
C GLN A 127 18.06 -11.39 7.93
N MET A 128 19.11 -11.99 7.35
CA MET A 128 19.98 -11.32 6.39
C MET A 128 19.22 -10.90 5.11
N VAL A 129 18.39 -11.79 4.55
CA VAL A 129 17.66 -11.55 3.29
C VAL A 129 16.49 -10.60 3.49
N PHE A 130 15.69 -10.80 4.54
CA PHE A 130 14.48 -10.01 4.75
C PHE A 130 14.68 -8.80 5.66
N THR A 131 15.87 -8.64 6.26
CA THR A 131 16.22 -7.54 7.18
C THR A 131 15.29 -7.44 8.40
N ARG A 132 14.57 -8.52 8.72
CA ARG A 132 13.66 -8.64 9.85
C ARG A 132 13.49 -10.11 10.23
N GLU A 133 13.05 -10.33 11.46
CA GLU A 133 12.63 -11.66 11.90
C GLU A 133 11.28 -12.02 11.27
N ILE A 134 11.19 -13.21 10.67
CA ILE A 134 9.95 -13.72 10.09
C ILE A 134 9.72 -15.13 10.62
N GLU A 135 8.65 -15.30 11.38
CA GLU A 135 8.22 -16.61 11.85
C GLU A 135 7.61 -17.41 10.69
N GLY A 136 7.94 -18.69 10.65
CA GLY A 136 7.43 -19.64 9.68
C GLY A 136 6.40 -20.57 10.30
N ARG A 137 5.33 -20.88 9.57
CA ARG A 137 4.41 -21.96 9.92
C ARG A 137 4.80 -23.21 9.14
N LYS A 138 4.99 -24.35 9.83
CA LYS A 138 5.29 -25.61 9.16
C LYS A 138 4.19 -26.00 8.17
N ASP A 139 4.62 -26.42 6.97
CA ASP A 139 3.73 -26.88 5.89
C ASP A 139 4.50 -27.85 4.96
N ALA A 140 3.81 -28.39 3.95
CA ALA A 140 4.43 -29.25 2.96
C ALA A 140 3.96 -28.94 1.54
N LEU A 141 4.87 -29.09 0.58
CA LEU A 141 4.61 -28.96 -0.84
C LEU A 141 4.46 -30.36 -1.47
N PRO A 142 3.25 -30.79 -1.87
CA PRO A 142 3.02 -32.12 -2.46
C PRO A 142 3.42 -32.18 -3.93
N GLY A 143 3.89 -33.35 -4.40
CA GLY A 143 4.27 -33.58 -5.79
C GLY A 143 5.70 -33.15 -6.14
N TYR A 144 6.54 -32.96 -5.12
CA TYR A 144 7.91 -32.51 -5.27
C TYR A 144 8.84 -33.32 -4.36
N ARG A 145 10.11 -33.48 -4.76
CA ARG A 145 11.14 -34.13 -3.96
C ARG A 145 12.44 -33.32 -4.02
N ILE A 146 13.06 -33.08 -2.86
CA ILE A 146 14.41 -32.51 -2.78
C ILE A 146 15.41 -33.54 -3.33
N HIS A 147 16.21 -33.13 -4.31
CA HIS A 147 17.27 -33.94 -4.88
C HIS A 147 18.41 -34.10 -3.85
N LYS A 148 18.83 -35.34 -3.55
CA LYS A 148 19.87 -35.63 -2.55
C LYS A 148 21.30 -35.39 -3.05
N ASN A 149 21.50 -35.23 -4.35
CA ASN A 149 22.83 -34.95 -4.90
C ASN A 149 23.07 -33.44 -4.92
N LYS A 150 23.83 -32.97 -3.94
CA LYS A 150 24.45 -31.63 -3.94
C LYS A 150 25.26 -31.46 -5.23
N VAL A 151 24.71 -30.76 -6.22
CA VAL A 151 25.54 -30.22 -7.29
C VAL A 151 26.35 -29.08 -6.66
N ALA A 152 27.66 -29.27 -6.57
CA ALA A 152 28.62 -28.28 -6.07
C ALA A 152 28.31 -27.64 -4.69
N GLY A 153 27.81 -28.44 -3.74
CA GLY A 153 27.92 -28.12 -2.31
C GLY A 153 27.09 -26.96 -1.76
N LEU A 154 26.31 -26.22 -2.55
CA LEU A 154 25.71 -24.96 -2.08
C LEU A 154 24.18 -24.82 -2.18
N TYR A 155 23.43 -25.68 -2.90
CA TYR A 155 21.97 -25.47 -3.01
C TYR A 155 21.14 -26.76 -3.06
N PRO A 156 19.99 -26.86 -2.34
CA PRO A 156 18.99 -27.89 -2.55
C PRO A 156 18.21 -27.63 -3.86
N SER A 157 18.24 -28.57 -4.80
CA SER A 157 17.34 -28.55 -5.96
C SER A 157 16.11 -29.41 -5.69
N VAL A 158 14.95 -28.97 -6.17
CA VAL A 158 13.67 -29.70 -6.04
C VAL A 158 13.21 -30.12 -7.43
N GLU A 159 12.98 -31.43 -7.61
CA GLU A 159 12.43 -32.00 -8.84
C GLU A 159 10.93 -32.25 -8.69
N ILE A 160 10.17 -32.00 -9.77
CA ILE A 160 8.76 -32.38 -9.86
C ILE A 160 8.67 -33.90 -9.90
N THR A 161 8.08 -34.48 -8.85
CA THR A 161 7.69 -35.89 -8.86
C THR A 161 6.20 -35.95 -9.12
N HIS A 162 5.78 -36.45 -10.28
CA HIS A 162 4.36 -36.65 -10.65
C HIS A 162 3.66 -37.75 -9.80
N SER A 163 4.05 -37.88 -8.53
CA SER A 163 3.65 -38.88 -7.55
C SER A 163 3.08 -38.17 -6.32
N HIS A 164 1.83 -38.46 -5.98
CA HIS A 164 1.14 -37.93 -4.81
C HIS A 164 1.73 -38.37 -3.46
N LYS A 165 2.70 -39.28 -3.45
CA LYS A 165 3.35 -39.77 -2.22
C LYS A 165 4.56 -38.93 -1.80
N ASP A 166 5.09 -38.13 -2.72
CA ASP A 166 6.28 -37.32 -2.48
C ASP A 166 5.89 -35.91 -2.05
N LYS A 167 6.47 -35.46 -0.94
CA LYS A 167 6.24 -34.12 -0.40
C LYS A 167 7.54 -33.51 0.13
N VAL A 168 7.72 -32.22 -0.11
CA VAL A 168 8.79 -31.42 0.48
C VAL A 168 8.24 -30.75 1.74
N THR A 169 8.83 -31.02 2.89
CA THR A 169 8.49 -30.34 4.15
C THR A 169 9.27 -29.04 4.27
N GLY A 170 8.60 -27.96 4.68
CA GLY A 170 9.21 -26.65 4.85
C GLY A 170 8.36 -25.75 5.75
N GLU A 171 8.54 -24.45 5.60
CA GLU A 171 7.79 -23.43 6.34
C GLU A 171 7.19 -22.41 5.38
N VAL A 172 6.01 -21.91 5.71
CA VAL A 172 5.38 -20.76 5.06
C VAL A 172 5.64 -19.55 5.90
N VAL A 173 6.25 -18.54 5.29
CA VAL A 173 6.47 -17.22 5.88
C VAL A 173 5.59 -16.19 5.18
N VAL A 174 5.09 -15.21 5.94
CA VAL A 174 4.31 -14.10 5.38
C VAL A 174 5.25 -12.91 5.12
N VAL A 175 5.35 -12.53 3.85
CA VAL A 175 6.32 -11.58 3.32
C VAL A 175 5.61 -10.42 2.62
N SER A 176 6.23 -9.24 2.63
CA SER A 176 5.77 -8.11 1.82
C SER A 176 6.24 -8.26 0.37
N SER A 177 5.65 -7.49 -0.56
CA SER A 177 6.13 -7.46 -1.95
C SER A 177 7.61 -7.08 -2.06
N GLY A 178 8.08 -6.17 -1.19
CA GLY A 178 9.51 -5.81 -1.13
C GLY A 178 10.40 -6.95 -0.61
N ASP A 179 9.89 -7.77 0.32
CA ASP A 179 10.60 -8.95 0.82
C ASP A 179 10.70 -10.03 -0.27
N LEU A 180 9.65 -10.22 -1.08
CA LEU A 180 9.67 -11.10 -2.24
C LEU A 180 10.74 -10.69 -3.28
N LEU A 181 10.89 -9.38 -3.55
CA LEU A 181 11.93 -8.89 -4.45
C LEU A 181 13.34 -9.17 -3.91
N ARG A 182 13.54 -9.11 -2.58
CA ARG A 182 14.83 -9.49 -1.98
C ARG A 182 15.09 -10.98 -2.06
N ALA A 183 14.06 -11.81 -1.86
CA ALA A 183 14.18 -13.25 -2.08
C ALA A 183 14.52 -13.55 -3.55
N ASP A 184 13.91 -12.85 -4.52
CA ASP A 184 14.24 -12.99 -5.94
C ASP A 184 15.72 -12.66 -6.21
N GLN A 185 16.29 -11.64 -5.55
CA GLN A 185 17.70 -11.29 -5.66
C GLN A 185 18.63 -12.32 -5.01
N TYR A 186 18.24 -12.88 -3.87
CA TYR A 186 19.01 -13.90 -3.15
C TYR A 186 19.09 -15.23 -3.93
N GLU A 187 17.95 -15.67 -4.48
CA GLU A 187 17.85 -16.93 -5.25
C GLU A 187 18.46 -16.78 -6.66
N GLY A 188 18.50 -15.54 -7.19
CA GLY A 188 19.18 -15.19 -8.43
C GLY A 188 18.57 -15.84 -9.68
N GLU A 189 19.38 -15.95 -10.74
CA GLU A 189 18.88 -16.46 -12.03
C GLU A 189 18.69 -17.99 -12.06
N ALA A 190 19.22 -18.72 -11.07
CA ALA A 190 19.16 -20.18 -11.01
C ALA A 190 17.75 -20.70 -10.68
N TYR A 191 16.93 -19.90 -10.01
CA TYR A 191 15.59 -20.28 -9.57
C TYR A 191 14.53 -19.40 -10.22
N MET A 192 13.32 -19.94 -10.36
CA MET A 192 12.12 -19.22 -10.75
C MET A 192 11.03 -19.40 -9.71
N ARG A 193 10.27 -18.34 -9.45
CA ARG A 193 9.17 -18.37 -8.51
C ARG A 193 7.88 -18.80 -9.20
N ILE A 194 7.21 -19.81 -8.66
CA ILE A 194 5.89 -20.25 -9.10
C ILE A 194 4.89 -20.18 -7.95
N ARG A 195 3.59 -20.07 -8.25
CA ARG A 195 2.54 -20.29 -7.25
C ARG A 195 2.21 -21.77 -7.16
N ALA A 196 2.19 -22.29 -5.94
CA ALA A 196 1.78 -23.66 -5.66
C ALA A 196 0.86 -23.71 -4.44
N ARG A 197 0.02 -24.75 -4.41
CA ARG A 197 -0.86 -25.03 -3.27
C ARG A 197 -0.19 -26.05 -2.35
N LEU A 198 -0.13 -25.71 -1.07
CA LEU A 198 0.48 -26.53 -0.03
C LEU A 198 -0.52 -27.54 0.56
N ASP A 199 -0.02 -28.48 1.37
CA ASP A 199 -0.81 -29.53 2.03
C ASP A 199 -1.88 -28.92 2.96
N SER A 200 -1.59 -27.78 3.58
CA SER A 200 -2.58 -27.03 4.38
C SER A 200 -3.69 -26.36 3.55
N GLY A 201 -3.58 -26.37 2.22
CA GLY A 201 -4.48 -25.67 1.30
C GLY A 201 -4.11 -24.21 1.04
N THR A 202 -3.11 -23.66 1.73
CA THR A 202 -2.59 -22.31 1.50
C THR A 202 -1.89 -22.21 0.13
N GLU A 203 -2.20 -21.16 -0.63
CA GLU A 203 -1.44 -20.80 -1.82
C GLU A 203 -0.21 -19.98 -1.43
N ALA A 204 0.96 -20.40 -1.89
CA ALA A 204 2.23 -19.75 -1.61
C ALA A 204 3.12 -19.69 -2.84
N TRP A 205 4.00 -18.71 -2.86
CA TRP A 205 5.13 -18.67 -3.77
C TRP A 205 6.17 -19.72 -3.37
N VAL A 206 6.77 -20.36 -4.37
CA VAL A 206 7.82 -21.36 -4.20
C VAL A 206 8.92 -21.09 -5.22
N TYR A 207 10.18 -21.09 -4.81
CA TYR A 207 11.31 -21.07 -5.74
C TYR A 207 11.62 -22.49 -6.21
N LEU A 208 11.72 -22.71 -7.52
CA LEU A 208 12.14 -23.97 -8.13
C LEU A 208 13.31 -23.71 -9.07
N GLU A 209 14.23 -24.67 -9.18
CA GLU A 209 15.37 -24.57 -10.10
C GLU A 209 14.85 -24.45 -11.55
N LYS A 210 15.39 -23.50 -12.31
CA LYS A 210 15.04 -23.40 -13.73
C LYS A 210 15.53 -24.64 -14.46
N PRO A 211 14.71 -25.29 -15.30
CA PRO A 211 15.15 -26.44 -16.07
C PRO A 211 16.32 -26.02 -16.98
N VAL A 212 17.47 -26.66 -16.82
CA VAL A 212 18.61 -26.47 -17.73
C VAL A 212 18.17 -26.93 -19.12
N GLU A 213 18.12 -26.02 -20.09
CA GLU A 213 17.98 -26.40 -21.50
C GLU A 213 19.15 -27.33 -21.86
N LYS A 214 18.90 -28.64 -21.89
CA LYS A 214 19.82 -29.59 -22.50
C LYS A 214 19.92 -29.21 -23.97
N LYS A 215 21.00 -28.51 -24.35
CA LYS A 215 21.43 -28.44 -25.75
C LYS A 215 21.54 -29.87 -26.26
N ARG A 216 20.59 -30.29 -27.09
CA ARG A 216 20.71 -31.46 -27.95
C ARG A 216 21.85 -31.16 -28.92
N ASN A 217 23.07 -31.51 -28.54
CA ASN A 217 24.14 -31.66 -29.52
C ASN A 217 23.92 -33.00 -30.22
N SER A 218 23.47 -32.85 -31.46
CA SER A 218 23.43 -33.82 -32.57
C SER A 218 24.74 -34.54 -32.80
#